data_AF-A0A935VJP0-F1
#
_entry.id   AF-A0A935VJP0-F1
#
_cell.length_a   1.000
_cell.length_b   1.000
_cell.length_c   1.000
_cell.angle_alpha   90.00
_cell.angle_beta   90.00
_cell.angle_gamma   90.00
#
_symmetry.space_group_name_H-M   'P 1'
#
loop_
_entity.id
_entity.type
_entity.pdbx_description
1 polymer ?
#
loop_
_entity_poly.entity_id
_entity_poly.type
_entity_poly.pdbx_seq_one_letter_code
_entity_poly.pdbx_strand_id
1 'polypeptide(L)'
;MNQLNYTFPSANNLTNTKVYQPIVAKYWEKQNTYPGKFYFIGFDIAMYYLKNLRDHGADFIFRLNELPSETNYLRFKFTRPDNSTGFDNNGVYIFKYANYQLVETGWK
;
A
#
# COMPACT_ATOMS: atom_id res chain seq x y z
N MET A 1 7.65 -33.58 9.77
CA MET A 1 6.88 -32.43 10.30
C MET A 1 6.42 -31.60 9.11
N ASN A 2 5.15 -31.18 9.05
CA ASN A 2 4.65 -30.34 7.96
C ASN A 2 5.22 -28.93 8.07
N GLN A 3 5.85 -28.45 7.00
CA GLN A 3 6.30 -27.06 6.89
C GLN A 3 5.22 -26.28 6.13
N LEU A 4 4.73 -25.17 6.71
CA LEU A 4 3.78 -24.30 6.02
C LEU A 4 4.47 -23.65 4.81
N ASN A 5 4.03 -24.03 3.62
CA ASN A 5 4.45 -23.48 2.34
C ASN A 5 3.22 -23.03 1.55
N TYR A 6 2.95 -21.73 1.53
CA TYR A 6 1.73 -21.16 0.93
C TYR A 6 2.02 -19.78 0.35
N THR A 7 1.54 -19.51 -0.86
CA THR A 7 1.71 -18.23 -1.56
C THR A 7 0.36 -17.58 -1.79
N PHE A 8 0.24 -16.28 -1.51
CA PHE A 8 -1.02 -15.56 -1.61
C PHE A 8 -0.82 -14.08 -1.96
N PRO A 9 -1.81 -13.46 -2.63
CA PRO A 9 -1.82 -12.03 -2.85
C PRO A 9 -2.33 -11.27 -1.61
N SER A 10 -1.87 -10.04 -1.44
CA SER A 10 -2.35 -9.09 -0.45
C SER A 10 -2.32 -7.68 -1.03
N ALA A 11 -3.37 -6.89 -0.79
CA ALA A 11 -3.40 -5.47 -1.15
C ALA A 11 -2.43 -4.63 -0.29
N ASN A 12 -2.10 -5.12 0.91
CA ASN A 12 -1.27 -4.40 1.87
C ASN A 12 0.11 -5.05 1.99
N ASN A 13 1.15 -4.25 2.22
CA ASN A 13 2.46 -4.77 2.58
C ASN A 13 2.46 -5.25 4.03
N LEU A 14 2.78 -6.53 4.25
CA LEU A 14 2.75 -7.19 5.56
C LEU A 14 4.13 -7.25 6.26
N THR A 15 5.20 -6.86 5.57
CA THR A 15 6.58 -7.03 6.06
C THR A 15 7.27 -5.69 6.36
N ASN A 16 6.83 -4.60 5.73
CA ASN A 16 7.45 -3.28 5.86
C ASN A 16 6.92 -2.44 7.04
N THR A 17 6.80 -3.03 8.23
CA THR A 17 6.22 -2.33 9.40
C THR A 17 7.19 -1.34 10.06
N LYS A 18 8.50 -1.53 9.89
CA LYS A 18 9.54 -0.68 10.52
C LYS A 18 9.55 0.76 10.00
N VAL A 19 9.19 0.98 8.72
CA VAL A 19 9.20 2.32 8.13
C VAL A 19 8.16 3.24 8.77
N TYR A 20 7.14 2.67 9.42
CA TYR A 20 6.10 3.44 10.08
C TYR A 20 6.38 3.83 11.53
N GLN A 21 7.50 3.40 12.12
CA GLN A 21 7.83 3.71 13.51
C GLN A 21 7.69 5.20 13.87
N PRO A 22 8.14 6.16 13.05
CA PRO A 22 7.98 7.58 13.36
C PRO A 22 6.52 8.04 13.42
N ILE A 23 5.65 7.52 12.54
CA ILE A 23 4.23 7.92 12.53
C ILE A 23 3.41 7.17 13.58
N VAL A 24 3.82 5.94 13.93
CA VAL A 24 3.24 5.18 15.05
C VAL A 24 3.47 5.92 16.36
N ALA A 25 4.68 6.41 16.60
CA ALA A 25 5.00 7.22 17.78
C ALA A 25 4.10 8.45 17.89
N LYS A 26 3.97 9.23 16.80
CA LYS A 26 3.08 10.40 16.75
C LYS A 26 1.61 10.07 16.96
N TYR A 27 1.15 8.94 16.41
CA TYR A 27 -0.23 8.50 16.62
C TYR A 27 -0.47 8.15 18.08
N TRP A 28 0.46 7.42 18.70
CA TRP A 28 0.38 7.03 20.11
C TRP A 28 0.40 8.26 21.04
N GLU A 29 1.29 9.23 20.81
CA GLU A 29 1.33 10.48 21.57
C GLU A 29 -0.02 11.23 21.53
N LYS A 30 -0.72 11.19 20.39
CA LYS A 30 -1.97 11.92 20.18
C LYS A 30 -3.22 11.15 20.62
N GLN A 31 -3.23 9.84 20.47
CA GLN A 31 -4.41 8.99 20.62
C GLN A 31 -4.32 8.05 21.83
N ASN A 32 -3.16 7.97 22.48
CA ASN A 32 -2.85 7.07 23.58
C ASN A 32 -3.18 5.59 23.28
N THR A 33 -3.07 5.19 22.01
CA THR A 33 -3.29 3.82 21.53
C THR A 33 -2.48 3.55 20.26
N TYR A 34 -2.35 2.29 19.87
CA TYR A 34 -1.66 1.90 18.64
C TYR A 34 -2.57 2.05 17.42
N PRO A 35 -2.03 2.50 16.27
CA PRO A 35 -2.81 2.60 15.04
C PRO A 35 -3.19 1.22 14.50
N GLY A 36 -4.45 1.08 14.09
CA GLY A 36 -4.92 -0.07 13.32
C GLY A 36 -4.59 0.03 11.83
N LYS A 37 -4.84 -1.04 11.07
CA LYS A 37 -4.55 -1.12 9.62
C LYS A 37 -5.07 0.07 8.80
N PHE A 38 -6.24 0.60 9.15
CA PHE A 38 -6.87 1.70 8.41
C PHE A 38 -6.11 3.02 8.54
N TYR A 39 -5.35 3.21 9.62
CA TYR A 39 -4.47 4.38 9.76
C TYR A 39 -3.38 4.39 8.69
N PHE A 40 -2.70 3.25 8.49
CA PHE A 40 -1.64 3.13 7.49
C PHE A 40 -2.19 3.23 6.06
N ILE A 41 -3.34 2.61 5.80
CA ILE A 41 -4.06 2.74 4.51
C ILE A 41 -4.38 4.21 4.23
N GLY A 42 -5.00 4.90 5.19
CA GLY A 42 -5.38 6.30 5.04
C GLY A 42 -4.16 7.22 4.88
N PHE A 43 -3.09 6.96 5.62
CA PHE A 43 -1.83 7.70 5.52
C PHE A 43 -1.23 7.59 4.12
N ASP A 44 -1.14 6.36 3.58
CA ASP A 44 -0.58 6.13 2.25
C ASP A 44 -1.44 6.73 1.14
N ILE A 45 -2.76 6.62 1.23
CA ILE A 45 -3.69 7.28 0.30
C ILE A 45 -3.45 8.79 0.34
N ALA A 46 -3.47 9.41 1.52
CA ALA A 46 -3.27 10.84 1.65
C ALA A 46 -1.93 11.29 1.04
N MET A 47 -0.84 10.59 1.35
CA MET A 47 0.49 10.92 0.84
C MET A 47 0.59 10.74 -0.68
N TYR A 48 -0.01 9.69 -1.24
CA TYR A 48 -0.03 9.47 -2.69
C TYR A 48 -0.79 10.59 -3.41
N TYR A 49 -2.01 10.92 -2.99
CA TYR A 49 -2.80 11.97 -3.64
C TYR A 49 -2.20 13.36 -3.43
N LEU A 50 -1.66 13.68 -2.24
CA LEU A 50 -1.00 14.96 -1.98
C LEU A 50 0.27 15.13 -2.81
N LYS A 51 1.09 14.09 -2.94
CA LYS A 51 2.29 14.11 -3.79
C LYS A 51 1.92 14.41 -5.24
N ASN A 52 0.95 13.69 -5.79
CA ASN A 52 0.58 13.86 -7.20
C ASN A 52 -0.15 15.19 -7.45
N LEU A 53 -0.93 15.69 -6.49
CA LEU A 53 -1.50 17.05 -6.56
C LEU A 53 -0.39 18.11 -6.63
N ARG A 54 0.63 17.99 -5.78
CA ARG A 54 1.78 18.90 -5.76
C ARG A 54 2.58 18.83 -7.07
N ASP A 55 2.85 17.63 -7.57
CA ASP A 55 3.76 17.40 -8.69
C ASP A 55 3.10 17.61 -10.06
N HIS A 56 1.79 17.39 -10.18
CA HIS A 56 1.06 17.36 -11.46
C HIS A 56 -0.15 18.29 -11.53
N GLY A 57 -0.48 19.00 -10.46
CA GLY A 57 -1.69 19.82 -10.36
C GLY A 57 -2.96 18.98 -10.25
N ALA A 58 -4.12 19.63 -10.17
CA ALA A 58 -5.40 18.96 -9.87
C ALA A 58 -5.84 17.92 -10.92
N ASP A 59 -5.41 18.08 -12.17
CA ASP A 59 -5.81 17.20 -13.28
C ASP A 59 -5.16 15.80 -13.24
N PHE A 60 -4.23 15.55 -12.30
CA PHE A 60 -3.61 14.24 -12.12
C PHE A 60 -4.63 13.12 -11.89
N ILE A 61 -5.78 13.47 -11.29
CA ILE A 61 -6.85 12.52 -10.98
C ILE A 61 -7.39 11.81 -12.22
N PHE A 62 -7.28 12.43 -13.39
CA PHE A 62 -7.75 11.86 -14.66
C PHE A 62 -6.74 10.93 -15.33
N ARG A 63 -5.52 10.84 -14.78
CA ARG A 63 -4.36 10.10 -15.32
C ARG A 63 -3.71 9.19 -14.28
N LEU A 64 -4.50 8.68 -13.31
CA LEU A 64 -3.97 7.82 -12.24
C LEU A 64 -3.29 6.54 -12.75
N ASN A 65 -3.68 6.02 -13.91
CA ASN A 65 -3.03 4.87 -14.56
C ASN A 65 -1.60 5.16 -15.05
N GLU A 66 -1.23 6.43 -15.21
CA GLU A 66 0.11 6.87 -15.62
C GLU A 66 1.03 7.13 -14.42
N LEU A 67 0.50 7.02 -13.19
CA LEU A 67 1.17 7.41 -11.96
C LEU A 67 1.36 6.23 -10.99
N PRO A 68 1.98 5.11 -11.42
CA PRO A 68 2.23 4.00 -10.52
C PRO A 68 3.16 4.44 -9.38
N SER A 69 2.84 4.03 -8.16
CA SER A 69 3.65 4.35 -6.99
C SER A 69 3.58 3.24 -5.97
N GLU A 70 4.70 3.00 -5.32
CA GLU A 70 4.76 2.12 -4.16
C GLU A 70 4.97 2.97 -2.92
N THR A 71 4.05 2.86 -1.97
CA THR A 71 4.20 3.40 -0.63
C THR A 71 4.52 2.25 0.33
N ASN A 72 4.65 2.53 1.63
CA ASN A 72 5.16 1.53 2.56
C ASN A 72 4.12 0.45 2.92
N TYR A 73 2.82 0.73 2.78
CA TYR A 73 1.72 -0.19 3.07
C TYR A 73 0.87 -0.51 1.85
N LEU A 74 0.75 0.41 0.89
CA LEU A 74 -0.04 0.22 -0.33
C LEU A 74 0.81 0.30 -1.60
N ARG A 75 0.35 -0.42 -2.62
CA ARG A 75 0.80 -0.22 -4.00
C ARG A 75 -0.32 0.43 -4.78
N PHE A 76 0.02 1.48 -5.53
CA PHE A 76 -0.89 2.19 -6.43
C PHE A 76 -0.54 1.80 -7.87
N LYS A 77 -1.42 1.04 -8.51
CA LYS A 77 -1.32 0.65 -9.91
C LYS A 77 -2.72 0.66 -10.51
N PHE A 78 -3.13 1.84 -10.96
CA PHE A 78 -4.49 2.04 -11.41
C PHE A 78 -4.71 1.57 -12.85
N THR A 79 -5.90 1.04 -13.11
CA THR A 79 -6.39 0.74 -14.46
C THR A 79 -7.83 1.20 -14.58
N ARG A 80 -8.27 1.54 -15.79
CA ARG A 80 -9.69 1.74 -16.11
C ARG A 80 -9.96 1.17 -17.51
N PRO A 81 -11.10 0.49 -17.74
CA PRO A 81 -11.47 0.01 -19.07
C PRO A 81 -11.60 1.14 -20.11
N ASP A 82 -12.17 2.28 -19.70
CA ASP A 82 -12.38 3.44 -20.57
C ASP A 82 -12.47 4.75 -19.74
N ASN A 83 -12.60 5.89 -20.41
CA ASN A 83 -12.65 7.21 -19.78
C ASN A 83 -13.98 7.53 -19.07
N SER A 84 -15.03 6.72 -19.25
CA SER A 84 -16.31 6.85 -18.56
C SER A 84 -16.34 6.08 -17.23
N THR A 85 -15.45 5.09 -17.08
CA THR A 85 -15.27 4.30 -15.87
C THR A 85 -14.28 4.90 -14.87
N GLY A 86 -14.51 4.66 -13.59
CA GLY A 86 -13.56 4.99 -12.52
C GLY A 86 -12.30 4.12 -12.59
N PHE A 87 -11.25 4.55 -11.88
CA PHE A 87 -10.04 3.76 -11.75
C PHE A 87 -10.19 2.67 -10.69
N ASP A 88 -9.67 1.48 -11.00
CA ASP A 88 -9.48 0.39 -10.05
C ASP A 88 -7.99 0.26 -9.70
N ASN A 89 -7.67 0.08 -8.41
CA ASN A 89 -6.30 -0.09 -7.95
C ASN A 89 -5.93 -1.58 -7.91
N ASN A 90 -5.13 -2.00 -8.89
CA ASN A 90 -4.65 -3.38 -9.01
C ASN A 90 -3.27 -3.60 -8.36
N GLY A 91 -2.83 -2.67 -7.51
CA GLY A 91 -1.59 -2.81 -6.76
C GLY A 91 -1.69 -3.94 -5.74
N VAL A 92 -0.96 -5.03 -5.98
CA VAL A 92 -0.90 -6.19 -5.08
C VAL A 92 0.53 -6.58 -4.76
N TYR A 93 0.71 -7.12 -3.56
CA TYR A 93 1.91 -7.80 -3.09
C TYR A 93 1.67 -9.30 -3.11
N ILE A 94 2.69 -10.08 -3.44
CA ILE A 94 2.63 -11.54 -3.32
C ILE A 94 3.53 -11.94 -2.17
N PHE A 95 2.95 -12.67 -1.21
CA PHE A 95 3.67 -13.18 -0.05
C PHE A 95 3.74 -14.70 -0.10
N LYS A 96 4.81 -15.23 0.48
CA LYS A 96 4.99 -16.67 0.71
C LYS A 96 5.28 -16.92 2.18
N TYR A 97 4.54 -17.84 2.78
CA TYR A 97 5.00 -18.54 3.97
C TYR A 97 5.98 -19.62 3.56
N ALA A 98 7.18 -19.61 4.13
CA ALA A 98 8.18 -20.66 4.02
C ALA A 98 8.71 -20.97 5.41
N ASN A 99 8.49 -22.21 5.90
CA ASN A 99 8.89 -22.61 7.25
C ASN A 99 8.35 -21.68 8.35
N TYR A 100 7.07 -21.29 8.24
CA TYR A 100 6.38 -20.35 9.15
C TYR A 100 6.94 -18.92 9.14
N GLN A 101 7.85 -18.60 8.23
CA GLN A 101 8.33 -17.23 8.02
C GLN A 101 7.62 -16.61 6.81
N LEU A 102 7.12 -15.39 6.98
CA LEU A 102 6.52 -14.63 5.91
C LEU A 102 7.61 -13.91 5.12
N VAL A 103 7.67 -14.16 3.82
CA VAL A 103 8.63 -13.54 2.89
C VAL A 103 7.85 -12.87 1.77
N GLU A 104 8.20 -11.63 1.44
CA GLU A 104 7.71 -10.99 0.22
C GLU A 104 8.35 -11.68 -1.00
N THR A 105 7.53 -12.22 -1.89
CA THR A 105 8.02 -12.73 -3.17
C THR A 105 7.96 -11.59 -4.16
N GLY A 106 9.10 -11.00 -4.47
CA GLY A 106 9.19 -10.02 -5.54
C GLY A 106 8.78 -10.66 -6.86
N TRP A 107 7.76 -10.12 -7.52
CA TRP A 107 7.54 -10.34 -8.94
C TRP A 107 7.96 -9.07 -9.66
N LYS A 108 8.97 -9.21 -10.54
CA LYS A 108 9.37 -8.16 -11.49
C LYS A 108 8.34 -8.05 -12.60
#